data_AF-A0A8B6C678-F1
#
_entry.id   AF-A0A8B6C678-F1
#
_cell.length_a   1.000
_cell.length_b   1.000
_cell.length_c   1.000
_cell.angle_alpha   90.00
_cell.angle_beta   90.00
_cell.angle_gamma   90.00
#
_symmetry.space_group_name_H-M   'P 1'
#
loop_
_entity.id
_entity.type
_entity.pdbx_description
1 polymer ?
#
loop_
_entity_poly.entity_id
_entity_poly.type
_entity_poly.pdbx_seq_one_letter_code
_entity_poly.pdbx_strand_id
1 'polypeptide(L)' 'MRHKWKQECRNLTEGDIVLMRDVSLHRNDWPIGVIEQTYASSDGRVREVQVRLGKNRKLFTRPANEVVFVMCK' A
#
# COMPACT_ATOMS: atom_id res chain seq x y z
N MET A 1 25.80 14.31 -9.36
CA MET A 1 25.17 14.48 -8.04
C MET A 1 23.91 13.61 -8.00
N ARG A 2 23.81 12.63 -7.10
CA ARG A 2 22.71 11.66 -7.06
C ARG A 2 21.46 12.33 -6.48
N HIS A 3 20.48 12.69 -7.31
CA HIS A 3 19.15 13.03 -6.82
C HIS A 3 18.55 11.76 -6.19
N LYS A 4 18.72 11.62 -4.87
CA LYS A 4 17.99 10.63 -4.10
C LYS A 4 16.52 10.98 -4.29
N TRP A 5 15.76 10.07 -4.91
CA TRP A 5 14.32 10.16 -5.11
C TRP A 5 13.63 10.56 -3.80
N LYS A 6 13.42 11.85 -3.60
CA LYS A 6 12.55 12.47 -2.58
C LYS A 6 11.25 12.87 -3.25
N GLN A 7 10.72 12.04 -4.13
CA GLN A 7 9.34 12.26 -4.56
C GLN A 7 8.48 11.93 -3.34
N GLU A 8 7.78 12.93 -2.82
CA GLU A 8 6.72 12.72 -1.85
C GLU A 8 5.71 11.80 -2.52
N CYS A 9 5.78 10.51 -2.20
CA CYS A 9 4.75 9.58 -2.58
C CYS A 9 3.45 10.11 -1.99
N ARG A 10 2.46 10.36 -2.85
CA ARG A 10 1.09 10.70 -2.43
C ARG A 10 0.67 9.75 -1.31
N ASN A 11 0.09 10.30 -0.25
CA ASN A 11 -0.48 9.50 0.83
C ASN A 11 -1.51 8.53 0.22
N LEU A 12 -1.41 7.27 0.61
CA LEU A 12 -2.38 6.26 0.24
C LEU A 12 -3.76 6.69 0.72
N THR A 13 -4.78 6.49 -0.12
CA THR A 13 -6.16 6.88 0.18
C THR A 13 -7.07 5.65 0.12
N GLU A 14 -8.18 5.70 0.85
CA GLU A 14 -9.24 4.69 0.78
C GLU A 14 -9.76 4.55 -0.67
N GLY A 15 -9.87 3.32 -1.15
CA GLY A 15 -10.27 3.01 -2.53
C GLY A 15 -9.13 2.87 -3.53
N ASP A 16 -7.89 3.22 -3.18
CA ASP A 16 -6.73 3.03 -4.05
C ASP A 16 -6.42 1.53 -4.26
N ILE A 17 -5.97 1.16 -5.46
CA ILE A 17 -5.53 -0.19 -5.78
C ILE A 17 -4.03 -0.29 -5.50
N VAL A 18 -3.65 -1.29 -4.70
CA VAL A 18 -2.27 -1.54 -4.28
C VAL A 18 -1.86 -2.99 -4.47
N LEU A 19 -0.57 -3.20 -4.72
CA LEU A 19 0.09 -4.49 -4.59
C LEU A 19 0.64 -4.63 -3.18
N MET A 20 0.31 -5.72 -2.51
CA MET A 20 0.84 -6.03 -1.19
C MET A 20 2.14 -6.83 -1.35
N ARG A 21 3.25 -6.31 -0.81
CA ARG A 21 4.52 -7.00 -0.76
C ARG A 21 4.39 -8.19 0.17
N ASP A 22 4.50 -9.39 -0.40
CA ASP A 22 4.63 -10.62 0.35
C ASP A 22 6.03 -11.19 0.09
N VAL A 23 6.82 -11.35 1.17
CA VAL A 23 8.18 -11.88 1.09
C VAL A 23 8.20 -13.37 0.77
N SER A 24 7.09 -14.07 0.98
CA SER A 24 6.94 -15.50 0.67
C SER A 24 6.56 -15.75 -0.79
N LEU A 25 6.18 -14.71 -1.54
CA LEU A 25 5.77 -14.80 -2.94
C LEU A 25 6.79 -14.12 -3.85
N HIS A 26 6.95 -14.64 -5.07
CA HIS A 26 7.70 -13.94 -6.10
C HIS A 26 7.03 -12.58 -6.38
N ARG A 27 7.81 -11.60 -6.82
CA ARG A 27 7.34 -10.23 -7.06
C ARG A 27 6.12 -10.16 -8.00
N ASN A 28 6.06 -11.04 -8.99
CA ASN A 28 4.97 -11.09 -9.96
C ASN A 28 3.69 -11.71 -9.39
N ASP A 29 3.80 -12.42 -8.26
CA ASP A 29 2.69 -13.09 -7.59
C ASP A 29 2.17 -12.28 -6.40
N TRP A 30 2.68 -11.07 -6.19
CA TRP A 30 2.21 -10.20 -5.12
C TRP A 30 0.71 -9.93 -5.26
N PRO A 31 -0.07 -10.16 -4.19
CA PRO A 31 -1.51 -10.05 -4.29
C PRO A 31 -1.93 -8.58 -4.45
N ILE A 32 -2.83 -8.36 -5.39
CA ILE A 32 -3.51 -7.08 -5.59
C ILE A 32 -4.63 -6.96 -4.55
N GLY A 33 -4.75 -5.78 -3.96
CA GLY A 33 -5.82 -5.42 -3.07
C GLY A 33 -6.25 -3.98 -3.23
N VAL A 34 -7.35 -3.64 -2.56
CA VAL A 34 -7.89 -2.29 -2.49
C VAL A 34 -7.73 -1.79 -1.06
N ILE A 35 -7.32 -0.54 -0.89
CA ILE A 35 -7.23 0.08 0.42
C ILE A 35 -8.65 0.29 0.95
N GLU A 36 -8.93 -0.31 2.09
CA GLU A 36 -10.19 -0.14 2.80
C GLU A 36 -10.12 1.03 3.79
N GLN A 37 -8.99 1.13 4.51
CA GLN A 37 -8.77 2.15 5.53
C GLN A 37 -7.29 2.53 5.60
N THR A 38 -6.99 3.77 5.96
CA THR A 38 -5.62 4.24 6.16
C THR A 38 -5.42 4.82 7.55
N TYR A 39 -4.30 4.50 8.17
CA TYR A 39 -3.93 5.02 9.48
C TYR A 39 -2.76 5.98 9.34
N ALA A 40 -3.09 7.27 9.42
CA ALA A 40 -2.13 8.36 9.44
C ALA A 40 -1.60 8.57 10.87
N SER A 41 -0.32 8.90 10.97
CA SER A 41 0.32 9.34 12.20
C SER A 41 0.14 10.86 12.40
N SER A 42 0.50 11.38 13.56
CA SER A 42 0.36 12.81 13.93
C SER A 42 1.08 13.79 12.99
N ASP A 43 2.02 13.30 12.17
CA ASP A 43 2.72 14.01 11.10
C ASP A 43 1.96 14.04 9.76
N GLY A 44 0.72 13.51 9.72
CA GLY A 44 -0.12 13.47 8.51
C GLY A 44 0.32 12.44 7.47
N ARG A 45 1.24 11.53 7.83
CA ARG A 45 1.76 10.48 6.94
C ARG A 45 1.11 9.15 7.25
N VAL A 46 0.70 8.44 6.21
CA VAL A 46 0.15 7.09 6.32
C VAL A 46 1.29 6.12 6.65
N ARG A 47 1.23 5.50 7.83
CA ARG A 47 2.22 4.49 8.25
C ARG A 47 1.70 3.09 8.11
N GLU A 48 0.38 2.93 8.21
CA GLU A 48 -0.29 1.66 8.15
C GLU A 48 -1.56 1.78 7.30
N VAL A 49 -1.85 0.73 6.55
CA VAL A 49 -3.04 0.63 5.70
C VAL A 49 -3.70 -0.71 5.89
N GLN A 50 -5.02 -0.70 5.81
CA GLN A 50 -5.83 -1.90 5.76
C GLN A 50 -6.18 -2.18 4.31
N VAL A 51 -5.73 -3.32 3.80
CA VAL A 51 -5.91 -3.72 2.40
C VAL A 51 -6.85 -4.91 2.34
N ARG A 52 -7.89 -4.81 1.51
CA ARG A 52 -8.79 -5.90 1.15
C ARG A 52 -8.23 -6.64 -0.07
N LEU A 53 -7.83 -7.90 0.12
CA LEU A 53 -7.43 -8.75 -1.01
C LEU A 53 -8.66 -9.33 -1.71
N GLY A 54 -8.73 -9.14 -3.04
CA GLY A 54 -9.89 -9.55 -3.85
C GLY A 54 -10.16 -11.05 -3.85
N LYS A 55 -9.11 -11.89 -3.70
CA LYS A 55 -9.25 -13.37 -3.72
C LYS A 55 -10.07 -13.92 -2.55
N ASN A 56 -9.86 -13.40 -1.33
CA ASN A 56 -10.45 -13.96 -0.11
C ASN A 56 -11.30 -12.97 0.68
N ARG A 57 -11.51 -11.73 0.18
CA ARG A 57 -12.11 -10.59 0.91
C ARG A 57 -11.50 -10.33 2.29
N LYS A 58 -10.33 -10.91 2.56
CA LYS A 58 -9.65 -10.83 3.84
C LYS A 58 -8.96 -9.48 3.92
N LEU A 59 -9.15 -8.82 5.05
CA LEU A 59 -8.50 -7.56 5.38
C LEU A 59 -7.14 -7.87 5.98
N PHE A 60 -6.11 -7.18 5.48
CA PHE A 60 -4.77 -7.26 6.01
C PHE A 60 -4.30 -5.88 6.38
N THR A 61 -3.85 -5.74 7.62
CA THR A 61 -3.16 -4.56 8.09
C THR A 61 -1.69 -4.70 7.73
N ARG A 62 -1.15 -3.72 7.00
CA ARG A 62 0.26 -3.69 6.60
C ARG A 62 0.83 -2.29 6.72
N PRO A 63 2.12 -2.15 7.03
CA PRO A 63 2.78 -0.87 6.95
C PRO A 63 2.77 -0.35 5.50
N ALA A 64 2.68 0.96 5.33
CA ALA A 64 2.60 1.61 4.02
C ALA A 64 3.82 1.30 3.12
N ASN A 65 4.98 0.98 3.71
CA ASN A 65 6.19 0.59 2.97
C ASN A 65 6.18 -0.85 2.43
N GLU A 66 5.23 -1.67 2.88
CA GLU A 66 4.95 -3.02 2.38
C GLU A 66 3.88 -3.03 1.29
N VAL A 67 3.38 -1.87 0.86
CA VAL A 67 2.43 -1.80 -0.26
C VAL A 67 2.99 -0.91 -1.36
N VAL A 68 2.60 -1.22 -2.60
CA VAL A 68 2.98 -0.46 -3.78
C VAL A 68 1.71 0.05 -4.45
N PHE A 69 1.61 1.37 -4.60
CA PHE A 69 0.50 2.00 -5.32
C PHE A 69 0.50 1.58 -6.79
N VAL A 70 -0.67 1.21 -7.30
CA VAL A 70 -0.86 0.82 -8.71
C VAL A 70 -1.74 1.83 -9.43
N MET A 71 -2.93 2.10 -8.90
CA MET A 71 -3.94 2.91 -9.57
C MET A 71 -4.86 3.63 -8.57
N CYS A 72 -5.21 4.88 -8.89
CA CYS A 72 -6.25 5.65 -8.20
C CYS A 72 -7.59 5.28 -8.81
N LYS A 73 -8.61 5.12 -7.98
CA LYS A 73 -9.99 4.94 -8.44
C LYS A 73 -10.61 6.25 -8.88
#